data_AF-A0A717WA13-F1
#
_entry.id   AF-A0A717WA13-F1
#
_cell.length_a   1.000
_cell.length_b   1.000
_cell.length_c   1.000
_cell.angle_alpha   90.00
_cell.angle_beta   90.00
_cell.angle_gamma   90.00
#
_symmetry.space_group_name_H-M   'P 1'
#
loop_
_entity.id
_entity.type
_entity.pdbx_description
1 polymer ?
#
loop_
_entity_poly.entity_id
_entity_poly.type
_entity_poly.pdbx_seq_one_letter_code
_entity_poly.pdbx_strand_id
1 'polypeptide(L)'
;ATTITNMIAGKQPLDDTLTALSGKSVDGLIEYVGLRETINHAADALLKSQNGGDIPEKPLFVQNIGALPASGTAVAANRLASRGALPALTGATRGSDSGLIMGEVYNNGYPTQYGNILRLTGTGDGEILIGWSGTNGAPAPAYIRSHRDTADAEWSEWAMLYTSLNPPPNSYPVGAAIAWPSDATPAGYALMQGQSFDKSAYPLLAIAYPSGIIPDMRGW
;
A
#
# COMPACT_ATOMS: atom_id res chain seq x y z
N ALA A 1 77.50 -36.84 1.54
CA ALA A 1 76.30 -36.51 2.33
C ALA A 1 76.27 -35.04 2.80
N THR A 2 77.44 -34.42 3.03
CA THR A 2 77.60 -33.05 3.58
C THR A 2 77.04 -31.91 2.72
N THR A 3 76.94 -32.11 1.40
CA THR A 3 76.56 -31.06 0.45
C THR A 3 75.07 -30.70 0.53
N ILE A 4 74.18 -31.68 0.74
CA ILE A 4 72.75 -31.42 0.88
C ILE A 4 72.45 -30.76 2.22
N THR A 5 73.07 -31.21 3.31
CA THR A 5 72.91 -30.66 4.66
C THR A 5 73.26 -29.18 4.73
N ASN A 6 74.32 -28.73 4.05
CA ASN A 6 74.70 -27.32 4.01
C ASN A 6 73.80 -26.47 3.10
N MET A 7 73.19 -27.05 2.06
CA MET A 7 72.29 -26.32 1.15
C MET A 7 70.89 -26.06 1.74
N ILE A 8 70.46 -26.84 2.74
CA ILE A 8 69.16 -26.67 3.41
C ILE A 8 69.27 -25.97 4.77
N ALA A 9 70.48 -25.76 5.30
CA ALA A 9 70.72 -25.02 6.53
C ALA A 9 70.22 -23.57 6.40
N GLY A 10 69.30 -23.15 7.28
CA GLY A 10 68.67 -21.82 7.23
C GLY A 10 67.53 -21.68 6.22
N LYS A 11 67.16 -22.76 5.49
CA LYS A 11 65.95 -22.81 4.64
C LYS A 11 64.76 -23.45 5.35
N GLN A 12 64.97 -24.12 6.48
CA GLN A 12 63.91 -24.54 7.39
C GLN A 12 63.50 -23.36 8.27
N PRO A 13 62.20 -23.20 8.60
CA PRO A 13 61.75 -22.25 9.62
C PRO A 13 62.59 -22.37 10.89
N LEU A 14 62.86 -21.25 11.56
CA LEU A 14 63.71 -21.21 12.76
C LEU A 14 63.05 -21.89 13.97
N ASP A 15 61.77 -22.24 13.85
CA ASP A 15 60.98 -22.97 14.82
C ASP A 15 60.73 -24.41 14.34
N ASP A 16 60.34 -25.29 15.27
CA ASP A 16 60.06 -26.69 14.97
C ASP A 16 58.77 -26.88 14.13
N THR A 17 58.15 -25.82 13.61
CA THR A 17 56.85 -25.84 12.94
C THR A 17 56.85 -26.74 11.71
N LEU A 18 57.86 -26.66 10.83
CA LEU A 18 57.92 -27.52 9.65
C LEU A 18 58.15 -28.99 10.04
N THR A 19 58.98 -29.23 11.06
CA THR A 19 59.24 -30.57 11.60
C THR A 19 57.98 -31.15 12.23
N ALA A 20 57.23 -30.34 12.98
CA ALA A 20 55.99 -30.75 13.62
C ALA A 20 54.87 -30.99 12.61
N LEU A 21 54.81 -30.25 11.50
CA LEU A 21 53.78 -30.41 10.47
C LEU A 21 54.11 -31.52 9.46
N SER A 22 55.39 -31.72 9.13
CA SER A 22 55.81 -32.73 8.16
C SER A 22 55.58 -34.15 8.70
N GLY A 23 54.83 -34.96 7.95
CA GLY A 23 54.53 -36.35 8.33
C GLY A 23 53.29 -36.55 9.22
N LYS A 24 52.60 -35.48 9.67
CA LYS A 24 51.29 -35.63 10.32
C LYS A 24 50.21 -36.02 9.31
N SER A 25 49.24 -36.82 9.76
CA SER A 25 47.98 -37.03 9.03
C SER A 25 47.14 -35.75 9.01
N VAL A 26 46.11 -35.70 8.17
CA VAL A 26 45.14 -34.57 8.15
C VAL A 26 44.55 -34.32 9.53
N ASP A 27 44.16 -35.37 10.26
CA ASP A 27 43.66 -35.24 11.63
C ASP A 27 44.71 -34.69 12.60
N GLY A 28 45.96 -35.16 12.49
CA GLY A 28 47.06 -34.67 13.33
C GLY A 28 47.44 -33.22 13.04
N LEU A 29 47.29 -32.76 11.79
CA LEU A 29 47.45 -31.35 11.43
C LEU A 29 46.35 -30.49 12.07
N ILE A 30 45.08 -30.90 11.95
CA ILE A 30 43.92 -30.21 12.54
C ILE A 30 44.08 -30.07 14.07
N GLU A 31 44.56 -31.12 14.73
CA GLU A 31 44.86 -31.09 16.16
C GLU A 31 46.02 -30.15 16.49
N TYR A 32 47.13 -30.23 15.74
CA TYR A 32 48.31 -29.40 15.97
C TYR A 32 48.04 -27.90 15.85
N VAL A 33 47.21 -27.50 14.88
CA VAL A 33 46.81 -26.10 14.71
C VAL A 33 45.61 -25.70 15.57
N GLY A 34 45.10 -26.59 16.43
CA GLY A 34 43.99 -26.32 17.34
C GLY A 34 42.64 -26.10 16.66
N LEU A 35 42.45 -26.59 15.44
CA LEU A 35 41.24 -26.34 14.65
C LEU A 35 40.08 -27.30 14.97
N ARG A 36 40.30 -28.34 15.78
CA ARG A 36 39.28 -29.37 16.03
C ARG A 36 38.00 -28.80 16.65
N GLU A 37 38.12 -27.98 17.70
CA GLU A 37 36.97 -27.34 18.35
C GLU A 37 36.29 -26.32 17.44
N THR A 38 37.07 -25.55 16.68
CA THR A 38 36.55 -24.60 15.69
C THR A 38 35.71 -25.31 14.62
N ILE A 39 36.16 -26.48 14.15
CA ILE A 39 35.41 -27.30 13.19
C ILE A 39 34.11 -27.80 13.79
N ASN A 40 34.12 -28.26 15.05
CA ASN A 40 32.92 -28.73 15.74
C ASN A 40 31.89 -27.60 15.92
N HIS A 41 32.31 -26.43 16.43
CA HIS A 41 31.44 -25.28 16.59
C HIS A 41 30.89 -24.76 15.24
N ALA A 42 31.71 -24.78 14.19
CA ALA A 42 31.27 -24.39 12.86
C ALA A 42 30.25 -25.37 12.27
N ALA A 43 30.37 -26.67 12.55
CA ALA A 43 29.41 -27.68 12.12
C ALA A 43 28.04 -27.46 12.75
N ASP A 44 27.99 -27.13 14.05
CA ASP A 44 26.74 -26.84 14.77
C ASP A 44 26.13 -25.49 14.34
N ALA A 45 26.96 -24.47 14.12
CA ALA A 45 26.50 -23.14 13.69
C ALA A 45 25.88 -23.11 12.28
N LEU A 46 26.14 -24.12 11.44
CA LEU A 46 25.60 -24.22 10.07
C LEU A 46 24.30 -25.05 9.97
N LEU A 47 23.77 -25.55 11.08
CA LEU A 47 22.53 -26.31 11.11
C LEU A 47 21.33 -25.39 10.81
N LYS A 48 20.92 -25.33 9.53
CA LYS A 48 19.74 -24.57 9.08
C LYS A 48 18.46 -24.91 9.87
N SER A 49 18.37 -26.11 10.42
CA SER A 49 17.26 -26.57 11.27
C SER A 49 17.24 -25.95 12.67
N GLN A 50 18.33 -25.29 13.10
CA GLN A 50 18.44 -24.63 14.40
C GLN A 50 18.37 -23.09 14.32
N ASN A 51 18.25 -22.50 13.12
CA ASN A 51 18.08 -21.06 12.96
C ASN A 51 16.79 -20.57 13.65
N GLY A 52 16.92 -20.00 14.85
CA GLY A 52 15.82 -19.56 15.70
C GLY A 52 15.24 -20.63 16.64
N GLY A 53 15.89 -21.78 16.77
CA GLY A 53 15.47 -22.86 17.67
C GLY A 53 15.43 -22.44 19.14
N ASP A 54 16.40 -21.62 19.54
CA ASP A 54 16.62 -21.02 20.86
C ASP A 54 15.63 -19.92 21.25
N ILE A 55 14.86 -19.40 20.29
CA ILE A 55 13.86 -18.35 20.55
C ILE A 55 12.72 -18.95 21.40
N PRO A 56 12.53 -18.47 22.65
CA PRO A 56 11.52 -19.03 23.57
C PRO A 56 10.08 -18.77 23.10
N GLU A 57 9.83 -17.57 22.57
CA GLU A 57 8.54 -17.16 22.01
C GLU A 57 8.69 -16.72 20.56
N LYS A 58 8.79 -17.70 19.65
CA LYS A 58 8.90 -17.45 18.21
C LYS A 58 7.83 -16.48 17.68
N PRO A 59 6.54 -16.56 18.10
CA PRO A 59 5.54 -15.59 17.67
C PRO A 59 5.84 -14.15 18.09
N LEU A 60 6.23 -13.93 19.36
CA LEU A 60 6.58 -12.61 19.87
C LEU A 60 7.86 -12.07 19.22
N PHE A 61 8.85 -12.92 19.00
CA PHE A 61 10.05 -12.54 18.27
C PHE A 61 9.73 -12.06 16.86
N VAL A 62 8.96 -12.85 16.09
CA VAL A 62 8.49 -12.51 14.73
C VAL A 62 7.74 -11.19 14.73
N GLN A 63 6.89 -10.94 15.72
CA GLN A 63 6.19 -9.67 15.92
C GLN A 63 7.17 -8.50 16.18
N ASN A 64 8.12 -8.67 17.09
CA ASN A 64 9.07 -7.61 17.46
C ASN A 64 10.01 -7.20 16.32
N ILE A 65 10.39 -8.16 15.45
CA ILE A 65 11.25 -7.88 14.29
C ILE A 65 10.46 -7.51 13.03
N GLY A 66 9.12 -7.56 13.08
CA GLY A 66 8.26 -7.29 11.92
C GLY A 66 8.36 -8.32 10.80
N ALA A 67 8.80 -9.55 11.10
CA ALA A 67 8.86 -10.63 10.12
C ALA A 67 7.45 -11.20 9.86
N LEU A 68 7.22 -11.72 8.66
CA LEU A 68 5.99 -12.42 8.30
C LEU A 68 6.29 -13.92 8.12
N PRO A 69 5.47 -14.82 8.70
CA PRO A 69 5.57 -16.24 8.37
C PRO A 69 5.15 -16.47 6.91
N ALA A 70 5.73 -17.48 6.25
CA ALA A 70 5.61 -17.77 4.82
C ALA A 70 4.19 -17.99 4.27
N SER A 71 3.18 -18.05 5.13
CA SER A 71 1.75 -18.16 4.76
C SER A 71 0.83 -17.36 5.71
N GLY A 72 1.38 -16.42 6.46
CA GLY A 72 0.61 -15.58 7.37
C GLY A 72 -0.15 -14.48 6.64
N THR A 73 -1.44 -14.35 6.90
CA THR A 73 -2.15 -13.07 6.73
C THR A 73 -1.57 -12.10 7.76
N ALA A 74 -1.41 -10.81 7.41
CA ALA A 74 -0.71 -9.81 8.23
C ALA A 74 -1.21 -9.77 9.70
N VAL A 75 -0.50 -10.45 10.62
CA VAL A 75 -0.69 -10.33 12.07
C VAL A 75 0.65 -9.90 12.67
N ALA A 76 1.00 -8.63 12.47
CA ALA A 76 2.03 -7.92 13.26
C ALA A 76 2.21 -6.44 12.85
N ALA A 77 1.67 -6.01 11.71
CA ALA A 77 1.51 -4.59 11.47
C ALA A 77 0.18 -4.17 12.11
N ASN A 78 0.18 -3.76 13.38
CA ASN A 78 -0.97 -3.03 13.95
C ASN A 78 -1.33 -1.77 13.11
N ARG A 79 -0.50 -1.41 12.12
CA ARG A 79 -0.63 -0.28 11.21
C ARG A 79 -0.11 -0.69 9.83
N LEU A 80 -0.93 -0.60 8.77
CA LEU A 80 -0.41 -0.61 7.40
C LEU A 80 0.49 0.63 7.23
N ALA A 81 1.75 0.45 6.84
CA ALA A 81 2.66 1.56 6.61
C ALA A 81 2.42 2.15 5.20
N SER A 82 2.46 3.48 5.10
CA SER A 82 2.43 4.16 3.81
C SER A 82 3.68 3.79 3.02
N ARG A 83 3.51 3.50 1.73
CA ARG A 83 4.61 3.36 0.75
C ARG A 83 5.10 4.72 0.22
N GLY A 84 4.63 5.83 0.81
CA GLY A 84 4.87 7.18 0.32
C GLY A 84 4.09 7.45 -0.97
N ALA A 85 4.53 8.44 -1.72
CA ALA A 85 3.88 8.85 -2.96
C ALA A 85 3.94 7.74 -4.03
N LEU A 86 2.77 7.22 -4.43
CA LEU A 86 2.65 6.20 -5.47
C LEU A 86 1.99 6.79 -6.70
N PRO A 87 2.67 6.97 -7.85
CA PRO A 87 2.03 7.50 -9.05
C PRO A 87 0.78 6.71 -9.48
N ALA A 88 -0.20 7.41 -10.06
CA ALA A 88 -1.38 6.77 -10.60
C ALA A 88 -1.01 5.81 -11.72
N LEU A 89 -1.44 4.55 -11.60
CA LEU A 89 -1.29 3.56 -12.67
C LEU A 89 -2.19 3.91 -13.85
N THR A 90 -1.70 3.70 -15.06
CA THR A 90 -2.40 4.00 -16.31
C THR A 90 -2.32 2.83 -17.28
N GLY A 91 -3.29 2.79 -18.19
CA GLY A 91 -3.48 1.71 -19.16
C GLY A 91 -3.59 0.33 -18.52
N ALA A 92 -2.94 -0.68 -19.12
CA ALA A 92 -2.81 -2.04 -18.56
C ALA A 92 -1.68 -2.20 -17.52
N THR A 93 -1.02 -1.12 -17.09
CA THR A 93 0.11 -1.23 -16.16
C THR A 93 -0.38 -1.55 -14.75
N ARG A 94 0.09 -2.66 -14.18
CA ARG A 94 -0.17 -3.05 -12.79
C ARG A 94 0.97 -2.62 -11.86
N GLY A 95 0.66 -2.47 -10.58
CA GLY A 95 1.68 -2.21 -9.56
C GLY A 95 2.57 -3.45 -9.35
N SER A 96 3.85 -3.25 -9.02
CA SER A 96 4.76 -4.34 -8.68
C SER A 96 4.52 -4.96 -7.31
N ASP A 97 3.80 -4.25 -6.44
CA ASP A 97 3.51 -4.68 -5.08
C ASP A 97 2.35 -5.69 -5.03
N SER A 98 2.48 -6.69 -4.15
CA SER A 98 1.47 -7.74 -3.93
C SER A 98 0.68 -7.53 -2.63
N GLY A 99 -0.63 -7.76 -2.65
CA GLY A 99 -1.52 -7.71 -1.48
C GLY A 99 -2.19 -6.36 -1.25
N LEU A 100 -2.28 -5.95 0.02
CA LEU A 100 -2.92 -4.72 0.47
C LEU A 100 -1.87 -3.62 0.67
N ILE A 101 -1.95 -2.56 -0.13
CA ILE A 101 -0.95 -1.49 -0.17
C ILE A 101 -1.61 -0.16 0.16
N MET A 102 -1.00 0.61 1.06
CA MET A 102 -1.37 1.99 1.33
C MET A 102 -0.31 2.94 0.76
N GLY A 103 -0.75 4.01 0.12
CA GLY A 103 0.15 5.05 -0.39
C GLY A 103 -0.44 6.44 -0.29
N GLU A 104 0.37 7.41 -0.71
CA GLU A 104 0.03 8.81 -0.74
C GLU A 104 -0.26 9.27 -2.17
N VAL A 105 -1.31 10.08 -2.26
CA VAL A 105 -1.67 10.84 -3.45
C VAL A 105 -1.11 12.24 -3.21
N TYR A 106 -0.17 12.65 -4.05
CA TYR A 106 0.53 13.91 -3.91
C TYR A 106 1.01 14.40 -5.28
N ASN A 107 0.16 15.16 -5.98
CA ASN A 107 0.45 15.72 -7.31
C ASN A 107 0.95 14.68 -8.33
N ASN A 108 0.35 13.49 -8.33
CA ASN A 108 0.91 12.31 -9.01
C ASN A 108 -0.11 11.57 -9.92
N GLY A 109 -1.02 12.32 -10.54
CA GLY A 109 -1.87 11.84 -11.63
C GLY A 109 -3.20 11.19 -11.22
N TYR A 110 -3.56 11.24 -9.94
CA TYR A 110 -4.90 10.80 -9.49
C TYR A 110 -5.97 11.88 -9.71
N PRO A 111 -7.26 11.52 -9.59
CA PRO A 111 -8.36 12.49 -9.70
C PRO A 111 -8.27 13.65 -8.70
N THR A 112 -7.64 13.45 -7.55
CA THR A 112 -7.39 14.49 -6.54
C THR A 112 -5.93 14.86 -6.48
N GLN A 113 -5.66 16.12 -6.16
CA GLN A 113 -4.31 16.62 -5.97
C GLN A 113 -3.59 15.96 -4.77
N TYR A 114 -4.32 15.76 -3.67
CA TYR A 114 -3.80 15.23 -2.41
C TYR A 114 -4.77 14.22 -1.79
N GLY A 115 -4.23 13.20 -1.12
CA GLY A 115 -5.05 12.13 -0.55
C GLY A 115 -4.27 10.88 -0.15
N ASN A 116 -5.00 9.80 0.05
CA ASN A 116 -4.47 8.47 0.30
C ASN A 116 -5.10 7.47 -0.67
N ILE A 117 -4.33 6.44 -1.01
CA ILE A 117 -4.78 5.33 -1.83
C ILE A 117 -4.65 4.02 -1.06
N LEU A 118 -5.68 3.18 -1.21
CA LEU A 118 -5.64 1.77 -0.88
C LEU A 118 -5.67 0.98 -2.18
N ARG A 119 -4.64 0.17 -2.42
CA ARG A 119 -4.53 -0.73 -3.58
C ARG A 119 -4.61 -2.18 -3.11
N LEU A 120 -5.48 -2.93 -3.75
CA LEU A 120 -5.64 -4.38 -3.61
C LEU A 120 -5.06 -5.02 -4.85
N THR A 121 -4.12 -5.94 -4.70
CA THR A 121 -3.59 -6.71 -5.84
C THR A 121 -3.81 -8.20 -5.69
N GLY A 122 -4.13 -8.85 -6.82
CA GLY A 122 -4.46 -10.27 -6.90
C GLY A 122 -4.51 -10.78 -8.33
N THR A 123 -5.43 -11.69 -8.64
CA THR A 123 -5.70 -12.10 -10.02
C THR A 123 -6.18 -10.91 -10.85
N GLY A 124 -7.03 -10.06 -10.27
CA GLY A 124 -7.29 -8.68 -10.70
C GLY A 124 -6.94 -7.69 -9.58
N ASP A 125 -6.98 -6.39 -9.89
CA ASP A 125 -6.64 -5.33 -8.94
C ASP A 125 -7.82 -4.38 -8.70
N GLY A 126 -7.75 -3.65 -7.59
CA GLY A 126 -8.70 -2.62 -7.23
C GLY A 126 -8.02 -1.48 -6.48
N GLU A 127 -8.57 -0.28 -6.63
CA GLU A 127 -8.07 0.91 -5.95
C GLU A 127 -9.21 1.73 -5.37
N ILE A 128 -9.02 2.17 -4.12
CA ILE A 128 -9.89 3.15 -3.44
C ILE A 128 -9.03 4.35 -3.08
N LEU A 129 -9.49 5.53 -3.51
CA LEU A 129 -8.85 6.81 -3.25
C LEU A 129 -9.72 7.67 -2.35
N ILE A 130 -9.11 8.27 -1.34
CA ILE A 130 -9.75 9.27 -0.47
C ILE A 130 -8.91 10.53 -0.57
N GLY A 131 -9.50 11.59 -1.12
CA GLY A 131 -8.86 12.89 -1.18
C GLY A 131 -8.67 13.52 0.19
N TRP A 132 -7.88 14.58 0.25
CA TRP A 132 -7.90 15.50 1.39
C TRP A 132 -8.74 16.72 1.02
N SER A 133 -9.65 17.12 1.90
CA SER A 133 -10.60 18.21 1.64
C SER A 133 -9.96 19.61 1.63
N GLY A 134 -8.71 19.72 2.09
CA GLY A 134 -7.99 21.00 2.21
C GLY A 134 -8.56 21.96 3.27
N THR A 135 -9.70 21.63 3.87
CA THR A 135 -10.40 22.44 4.88
C THR A 135 -10.75 21.56 6.08
N ASN A 136 -10.41 22.00 7.28
CA ASN A 136 -10.66 21.24 8.51
C ASN A 136 -12.16 20.92 8.67
N GLY A 137 -12.46 19.63 8.81
CA GLY A 137 -13.84 19.13 8.99
C GLY A 137 -14.69 19.08 7.72
N ALA A 138 -14.20 19.54 6.58
CA ALA A 138 -14.92 19.43 5.30
C ALA A 138 -14.85 17.99 4.75
N PRO A 139 -15.90 17.50 4.07
CA PRO A 139 -15.89 16.21 3.41
C PRO A 139 -14.85 16.19 2.29
N ALA A 140 -14.23 15.04 2.07
CA ALA A 140 -13.32 14.83 0.95
C ALA A 140 -13.98 13.98 -0.14
N PRO A 141 -13.60 14.18 -1.42
CA PRO A 141 -14.05 13.30 -2.49
C PRO A 141 -13.38 11.92 -2.35
N ALA A 142 -14.10 10.87 -2.71
CA ALA A 142 -13.60 9.51 -2.73
C ALA A 142 -13.89 8.85 -4.07
N TYR A 143 -12.99 8.00 -4.54
CA TYR A 143 -13.08 7.36 -5.84
C TYR A 143 -12.72 5.88 -5.75
N ILE A 144 -13.23 5.10 -6.70
CA ILE A 144 -12.93 3.68 -6.86
C ILE A 144 -12.64 3.37 -8.32
N ARG A 145 -11.77 2.40 -8.56
CA ARG A 145 -11.55 1.79 -9.88
C ARG A 145 -11.11 0.34 -9.76
N SER A 146 -11.14 -0.37 -10.88
CA SER A 146 -10.76 -1.79 -10.96
C SER A 146 -9.89 -2.08 -12.18
N HIS A 147 -9.14 -3.18 -12.11
CA HIS A 147 -8.41 -3.78 -13.21
C HIS A 147 -8.75 -5.27 -13.29
N ARG A 148 -9.22 -5.73 -14.43
CA ARG A 148 -9.66 -7.12 -14.63
C ARG A 148 -8.47 -8.09 -14.67
N ASP A 149 -8.75 -9.37 -14.42
CA ASP A 149 -7.80 -10.49 -14.38
C ASP A 149 -7.33 -10.99 -15.76
N THR A 150 -7.01 -10.09 -16.68
CA THR A 150 -6.47 -10.43 -18.01
C THR A 150 -5.30 -9.53 -18.38
N ALA A 151 -4.34 -10.05 -19.14
CA ALA A 151 -3.08 -9.35 -19.46
C ALA A 151 -3.28 -8.00 -20.17
N ASP A 152 -4.28 -7.91 -21.04
CA ASP A 152 -4.60 -6.70 -21.81
C ASP A 152 -5.73 -5.86 -21.18
N ALA A 153 -6.12 -6.14 -19.93
CA ALA A 153 -7.12 -5.34 -19.25
C ALA A 153 -6.54 -3.96 -18.93
N GLU A 154 -7.27 -2.91 -19.30
CA GLU A 154 -6.94 -1.56 -18.88
C GLU A 154 -7.55 -1.28 -17.49
N TRP A 155 -6.93 -0.39 -16.73
CA TRP A 155 -7.59 0.22 -15.59
C TRP A 155 -8.89 0.90 -16.02
N SER A 156 -9.97 0.65 -15.29
CA SER A 156 -11.20 1.42 -15.47
C SER A 156 -10.94 2.90 -15.20
N GLU A 157 -11.79 3.76 -15.78
CA GLU A 157 -11.88 5.14 -15.32
C GLU A 157 -12.21 5.19 -13.82
N TRP A 158 -11.87 6.31 -13.20
CA TRP A 158 -12.19 6.55 -11.80
C TRP A 158 -13.67 6.89 -11.63
N ALA A 159 -14.37 6.08 -10.83
CA ALA A 159 -15.74 6.36 -10.44
C ALA A 159 -15.76 7.09 -9.09
N MET A 160 -16.43 8.24 -9.01
CA MET A 160 -16.59 8.98 -7.75
C MET A 160 -17.71 8.35 -6.89
N LEU A 161 -17.45 8.23 -5.59
CA LEU A 161 -18.43 7.85 -4.59
C LEU A 161 -19.18 9.09 -4.11
N TYR A 162 -20.49 9.09 -4.29
CA TYR A 162 -21.36 10.18 -3.85
C TYR A 162 -21.94 9.92 -2.46
N THR A 163 -22.06 10.98 -1.67
CA THR A 163 -22.64 10.95 -0.32
C THR A 163 -23.60 12.12 -0.13
N SER A 164 -24.32 12.18 0.99
CA SER A 164 -25.15 13.34 1.32
C SER A 164 -24.35 14.64 1.46
N LEU A 165 -23.05 14.55 1.78
CA LEU A 165 -22.13 15.70 1.91
C LEU A 165 -21.28 15.95 0.65
N ASN A 166 -21.32 15.04 -0.32
CA ASN A 166 -20.73 15.18 -1.65
C ASN A 166 -21.71 14.57 -2.68
N PRO A 167 -22.86 15.22 -2.93
CA PRO A 167 -23.87 14.68 -3.82
C PRO A 167 -23.37 14.65 -5.26
N PRO A 168 -23.96 13.83 -6.13
CA PRO A 168 -23.71 13.95 -7.56
C PRO A 168 -24.00 15.38 -8.02
N PRO A 169 -23.27 15.88 -9.03
CA PRO A 169 -23.66 17.12 -9.69
C PRO A 169 -25.15 17.02 -10.02
N ASN A 170 -25.92 18.01 -9.56
CA ASN A 170 -27.35 18.03 -9.81
C ASN A 170 -27.56 18.06 -11.33
N SER A 171 -27.99 16.93 -11.89
CA SER A 171 -28.42 16.87 -13.29
C SER A 171 -29.64 17.78 -13.53
N TYR A 172 -30.34 18.15 -12.45
CA TYR A 172 -31.42 19.14 -12.43
C TYR A 172 -31.20 20.14 -11.29
N PRO A 173 -30.69 21.37 -11.56
CA PRO A 173 -30.45 22.36 -10.53
C PRO A 173 -31.76 22.83 -9.87
N VAL A 174 -31.70 23.19 -8.59
CA VAL A 174 -32.86 23.76 -7.87
C VAL A 174 -33.32 25.02 -8.60
N GLY A 175 -34.62 25.10 -8.89
CA GLY A 175 -35.22 26.17 -9.71
C GLY A 175 -35.34 25.83 -11.20
N ALA A 176 -34.86 24.69 -11.67
CA ALA A 176 -35.22 24.19 -12.99
C ALA A 176 -36.71 23.77 -13.00
N ALA A 177 -37.44 24.17 -14.04
CA ALA A 177 -38.80 23.69 -14.27
C ALA A 177 -38.78 22.20 -14.63
N ILE A 178 -39.62 21.41 -13.98
CA ILE A 178 -39.75 19.97 -14.23
C ILE A 178 -41.18 19.71 -14.71
N ALA A 179 -41.31 19.17 -15.92
CA ALA A 179 -42.59 18.70 -16.42
C ALA A 179 -43.01 17.46 -15.61
N TRP A 180 -44.16 17.54 -14.95
CA TRP A 180 -44.66 16.47 -14.08
C TRP A 180 -46.00 15.95 -14.61
N PRO A 181 -46.14 14.65 -14.90
CA PRO A 181 -47.31 14.10 -15.61
C PRO A 181 -48.50 13.78 -14.69
N SER A 182 -48.45 14.13 -13.42
CA SER A 182 -49.48 13.81 -12.42
C SER A 182 -49.92 15.06 -11.67
N ASP A 183 -51.19 15.13 -11.27
CA ASP A 183 -51.72 16.19 -10.41
C ASP A 183 -51.20 16.10 -8.96
N ALA A 184 -50.64 14.95 -8.57
CA ALA A 184 -50.03 14.76 -7.26
C ALA A 184 -48.57 15.25 -7.27
N THR A 185 -48.32 16.39 -6.62
CA THR A 185 -46.96 16.96 -6.47
C THR A 185 -46.12 16.11 -5.51
N PRO A 186 -44.92 15.64 -5.89
CA PRO A 186 -44.05 14.88 -5.00
C PRO A 186 -43.56 15.71 -3.81
N ALA A 187 -43.28 15.05 -2.70
CA ALA A 187 -42.70 15.71 -1.53
C ALA A 187 -41.36 16.38 -1.89
N GLY A 188 -41.15 17.61 -1.42
CA GLY A 188 -39.96 18.41 -1.71
C GLY A 188 -40.04 19.25 -3.00
N TYR A 189 -41.14 19.17 -3.75
CA TYR A 189 -41.39 19.98 -4.95
C TYR A 189 -42.59 20.92 -4.74
N ALA A 190 -42.67 21.95 -5.58
CA ALA A 190 -43.80 22.87 -5.62
C ALA A 190 -44.26 23.08 -7.07
N LEU A 191 -45.57 23.21 -7.28
CA LEU A 191 -46.13 23.60 -8.58
C LEU A 191 -45.70 25.04 -8.90
N MET A 192 -45.41 25.34 -10.17
CA MET A 192 -45.00 26.68 -10.59
C MET A 192 -46.23 27.52 -10.98
N GLN A 193 -46.79 28.27 -10.02
CA GLN A 193 -48.08 28.97 -10.14
C GLN A 193 -48.02 30.47 -9.75
N GLY A 194 -46.83 31.08 -9.75
CA GLY A 194 -46.70 32.51 -9.41
C GLY A 194 -46.59 32.80 -7.91
N GLN A 195 -46.43 31.79 -7.06
CA GLN A 195 -46.42 31.95 -5.61
C GLN A 195 -45.09 32.51 -5.08
N SER A 196 -45.15 33.23 -3.96
CA SER A 196 -43.98 33.67 -3.22
C SER A 196 -43.37 32.55 -2.37
N PHE A 197 -42.09 32.69 -2.02
CA PHE A 197 -41.40 31.79 -1.08
C PHE A 197 -40.45 32.54 -0.15
N ASP A 198 -40.11 31.92 0.98
CA ASP A 198 -39.13 32.45 1.93
C ASP A 198 -37.69 32.18 1.44
N LYS A 199 -36.98 33.25 1.10
CA LYS A 199 -35.60 33.18 0.59
C LYS A 199 -34.60 32.68 1.63
N SER A 200 -34.86 32.89 2.91
CA SER A 200 -34.02 32.39 4.00
C SER A 200 -34.20 30.90 4.20
N ALA A 201 -35.41 30.38 4.03
CA ALA A 201 -35.69 28.95 4.09
C ALA A 201 -35.21 28.19 2.83
N TYR A 202 -35.25 28.83 1.65
CA TYR A 202 -34.90 28.23 0.36
C TYR A 202 -33.77 29.00 -0.36
N PRO A 203 -32.54 29.00 0.18
CA PRO A 203 -31.45 29.81 -0.37
C PRO A 203 -31.04 29.42 -1.79
N LEU A 204 -31.08 28.12 -2.14
CA LEU A 204 -30.78 27.67 -3.50
C LEU A 204 -31.84 28.12 -4.51
N LEU A 205 -33.12 28.13 -4.11
CA LEU A 205 -34.21 28.63 -4.96
C LEU A 205 -34.14 30.16 -5.12
N ALA A 206 -33.68 30.88 -4.09
CA ALA A 206 -33.45 32.32 -4.15
C ALA A 206 -32.33 32.73 -5.11
N ILE A 207 -31.36 31.84 -5.37
CA ILE A 207 -30.35 32.06 -6.43
C ILE A 207 -31.01 32.00 -7.81
N ALA A 208 -31.90 31.03 -8.04
CA ALA A 208 -32.61 30.88 -9.31
C ALA A 208 -33.68 31.96 -9.53
N TYR A 209 -34.41 32.34 -8.48
CA TYR A 209 -35.48 33.34 -8.49
C TYR A 209 -35.24 34.43 -7.42
N PRO A 210 -34.37 35.42 -7.71
CA PRO A 210 -34.01 36.46 -6.73
C PRO A 210 -35.19 37.34 -6.25
N SER A 211 -36.27 37.39 -7.02
CA SER A 211 -37.52 38.09 -6.67
C SER A 211 -38.22 37.47 -5.45
N GLY A 212 -37.92 36.21 -5.10
CA GLY A 212 -38.68 35.46 -4.11
C GLY A 212 -40.03 34.97 -4.63
N ILE A 213 -40.24 34.98 -5.95
CA ILE A 213 -41.47 34.53 -6.63
C ILE A 213 -41.13 33.42 -7.62
N ILE A 214 -41.83 32.29 -7.54
CA ILE A 214 -41.75 31.21 -8.52
C ILE A 214 -42.59 31.61 -9.74
N PRO A 215 -42.11 31.45 -10.99
CA PRO A 215 -42.89 31.74 -12.20
C PRO A 215 -44.24 30.99 -12.24
N ASP A 216 -45.25 31.59 -12.87
CA ASP A 216 -46.49 30.87 -13.22
C ASP A 216 -46.31 30.24 -14.60
N MET A 217 -46.30 28.91 -14.66
CA MET A 217 -46.10 28.14 -15.90
C MET A 217 -47.40 27.53 -16.43
N ARG A 218 -48.56 27.86 -15.86
CA ARG A 218 -49.84 27.34 -16.36
C ARG A 218 -50.16 27.97 -17.71
N GLY A 219 -50.34 27.15 -18.75
CA GLY A 219 -50.79 27.59 -20.08
C GLY A 219 -49.70 28.13 -21.01
N TRP A 220 -48.43 27.80 -20.76
CA TRP A 220 -47.27 28.10 -21.61
C TRP A 220 -46.83 26.92 -22.48
#